data_AF-A0A8B9MWY5-F1
#
_entry.id   AF-A0A8B9MWY5-F1
#
_cell.length_a   1.000
_cell.length_b   1.000
_cell.length_c   1.000
_cell.angle_alpha   90.00
_cell.angle_beta   90.00
_cell.angle_gamma   90.00
#
_symmetry.space_group_name_H-M   'P 1'
#
loop_
_entity.id
_entity.type
_entity.pdbx_description
1 polymer ?
#
loop_
_entity_poly.entity_id
_entity_poly.type
_entity_poly.pdbx_seq_one_letter_code
_entity_poly.pdbx_strand_id
1 'polypeptide(L)'
;DTQHRGDLLPPYPWPKEEPPFGSGCPLGPFAPPPPTLLPGEVGGTHGTSELPPAALAETGPPLGTLGPPAACPLAPMEHVIPNLLISPHMLPLTDLEIKFQYRGRQVCVLTISNPHGCRLFHSSLEPTQEQVELFGPLTLEQVRFPATDAIPNEKQRFYTHQLLDVLDRGLILELQGQDIYAIRLCQCKVFWTGPCATHCGGPNPIEREKKTKLFSLEGFLNGLILFQKGQTTTPPPFEIFFCFGEEWPDQKPKEKKLITVQVVPVAARLLLEMFSGELSWSADSIPLQISHPDLKDKMVEQFKELHQLWQNQQRLPPAQPEPGPAAGPWVLPPGSLPQ
;
A
#
# COMPACT_ATOMS: atom_id res chain seq x y z
N ASP A 1 -34.03 33.22 38.28
CA ASP A 1 -33.15 32.04 38.27
C ASP A 1 -33.80 30.97 37.41
N THR A 2 -33.27 30.56 36.27
CA THR A 2 -31.88 30.13 36.05
C THR A 2 -31.48 30.42 34.59
N GLN A 3 -30.37 31.14 34.42
CA GLN A 3 -29.89 31.62 33.12
C GLN A 3 -28.91 30.58 32.55
N HIS A 4 -29.31 29.87 31.48
CA HIS A 4 -28.39 29.04 30.70
C HIS A 4 -27.47 29.96 29.89
N ARG A 5 -26.26 30.18 30.41
CA ARG A 5 -25.16 30.80 29.68
C ARG A 5 -24.48 29.72 28.83
N GLY A 6 -24.93 29.57 27.60
CA GLY A 6 -24.17 28.86 26.58
C GLY A 6 -23.01 29.74 26.15
N ASP A 7 -21.78 29.32 26.44
CA ASP A 7 -20.57 29.94 25.90
C ASP A 7 -20.56 29.75 24.37
N LEU A 8 -21.05 30.76 23.65
CA LEU A 8 -20.91 30.86 22.21
C LEU A 8 -19.42 31.06 21.90
N LEU A 9 -18.76 29.99 21.47
CA LEU A 9 -17.42 30.09 20.90
C LEU A 9 -17.46 31.05 19.69
N PRO A 10 -16.47 31.95 19.56
CA PRO A 10 -16.49 32.94 18.49
C PRO A 10 -16.36 32.27 17.12
N PRO A 11 -17.04 32.80 16.08
CA PRO A 11 -16.85 32.32 14.71
C PRO A 11 -15.39 32.53 14.30
N TYR A 12 -14.75 31.47 13.80
CA TYR A 12 -13.41 31.55 13.23
C TYR A 12 -13.44 32.44 11.97
N PRO A 13 -12.64 33.52 11.89
CA PRO A 13 -12.57 34.35 10.71
C PRO A 13 -11.80 33.60 9.61
N TRP A 14 -12.50 33.20 8.56
CA TRP A 14 -11.88 32.75 7.31
C TRP A 14 -11.44 33.99 6.51
N PRO A 15 -10.20 34.04 5.98
CA PRO A 15 -9.83 35.05 5.00
C PRO A 15 -10.73 34.90 3.76
N LYS A 16 -11.43 35.98 3.39
CA LYS A 16 -12.33 36.03 2.22
C LYS A 16 -11.60 36.28 0.88
N GLU A 17 -10.29 36.47 0.90
CA GLU A 17 -9.49 36.74 -0.30
C GLU A 17 -8.37 35.71 -0.44
N GLU A 18 -8.36 35.04 -1.59
CA GLU A 18 -7.20 34.31 -2.09
C GLU A 18 -6.18 35.34 -2.61
N PRO A 19 -4.90 35.27 -2.22
CA PRO A 19 -3.89 36.07 -2.89
C PRO A 19 -3.84 35.64 -4.36
N PRO A 20 -3.79 36.57 -5.33
CA PRO A 20 -3.61 36.19 -6.72
C PRO A 20 -2.27 35.47 -6.84
N PHE A 21 -2.29 34.20 -7.24
CA PHE A 21 -1.09 33.51 -7.70
C PHE A 21 -0.62 34.20 -8.98
N GLY A 22 0.26 35.18 -8.80
CA GLY A 22 0.98 35.82 -9.89
C GLY A 22 1.86 34.79 -10.58
N SER A 23 1.41 34.31 -11.72
CA SER A 23 2.27 33.64 -12.71
C SER A 23 3.24 34.70 -13.26
N GLY A 24 4.39 34.83 -12.63
CA GLY A 24 5.45 35.74 -13.04
C GLY A 24 6.80 35.21 -12.60
N CYS A 25 7.44 34.43 -13.46
CA CYS A 25 8.88 34.17 -13.36
C CYS A 25 9.63 35.48 -13.62
N PRO A 26 10.46 35.99 -12.70
CA PRO A 26 11.52 36.90 -13.07
C PRO A 26 12.73 36.07 -13.49
N LEU A 27 13.04 36.08 -14.78
CA LEU A 27 14.36 35.72 -15.27
C LEU A 27 15.37 36.74 -14.70
N GLY A 28 16.21 36.29 -13.77
CA GLY A 28 17.34 37.07 -13.24
C GLY A 28 18.41 36.12 -12.70
N PRO A 29 19.69 36.28 -13.07
CA PRO A 29 20.74 35.31 -12.79
C PRO A 29 21.21 35.46 -11.34
N PHE A 30 21.07 34.41 -10.53
CA PHE A 30 21.62 34.40 -9.17
C PHE A 30 22.87 33.53 -9.07
N ALA A 31 23.93 34.23 -8.67
CA ALA A 31 25.27 33.77 -8.37
C ALA A 31 25.33 32.81 -7.16
N PRO A 32 26.38 31.98 -7.06
CA PRO A 32 26.56 31.07 -5.91
C PRO A 32 26.94 31.84 -4.62
N PRO A 33 26.62 31.29 -3.44
CA PRO A 33 26.91 31.93 -2.16
C PRO A 33 28.42 31.93 -1.81
N PRO A 34 28.89 32.89 -0.98
CA PRO A 34 30.31 33.00 -0.61
C PRO A 34 30.70 31.95 0.46
N PRO A 35 31.97 31.51 0.50
CA PRO A 35 32.44 30.57 1.52
C PRO A 35 32.79 31.26 2.85
N THR A 36 32.44 30.58 3.93
CA THR A 36 32.72 30.95 5.32
C THR A 36 34.22 30.89 5.63
N LEU A 37 34.74 31.95 6.24
CA LEU A 37 36.12 32.10 6.69
C LEU A 37 36.48 31.11 7.82
N LEU A 38 37.56 30.35 7.64
CA LEU A 38 38.40 29.81 8.72
C LEU A 38 39.85 30.28 8.45
N PRO A 39 40.59 30.78 9.46
CA PRO A 39 41.97 31.22 9.27
C PRO A 39 42.97 30.09 9.61
N GLY A 40 44.03 29.94 8.81
CA GLY A 40 45.20 29.15 9.20
C GLY A 40 46.13 28.69 8.07
N GLU A 41 47.14 29.52 7.79
CA GLU A 41 48.53 29.16 7.42
C GLU A 41 48.93 28.62 6.01
N VAL A 42 49.73 29.47 5.34
CA VAL A 42 51.05 29.24 4.69
C VAL A 42 51.19 28.20 3.55
N GLY A 43 51.52 28.71 2.35
CA GLY A 43 52.72 28.25 1.61
C GLY A 43 52.56 27.64 0.20
N GLY A 44 52.97 28.41 -0.83
CA GLY A 44 53.70 27.98 -2.06
C GLY A 44 53.03 27.01 -3.06
N THR A 45 52.66 27.39 -4.29
CA THR A 45 53.48 27.66 -5.50
C THR A 45 53.60 26.47 -6.47
N HIS A 46 53.19 26.71 -7.74
CA HIS A 46 53.46 25.97 -9.00
C HIS A 46 52.81 24.57 -9.13
N GLY A 47 52.28 24.09 -10.27
CA GLY A 47 52.18 24.56 -11.65
C GLY A 47 51.55 23.44 -12.51
N THR A 48 50.79 23.86 -13.53
CA THR A 48 50.65 23.29 -14.89
C THR A 48 50.54 21.75 -15.14
N SER A 49 49.37 21.36 -15.68
CA SER A 49 49.10 20.55 -16.89
C SER A 49 49.92 19.28 -17.18
N GLU A 50 49.28 18.12 -17.33
CA GLU A 50 49.06 17.43 -18.63
C GLU A 50 48.37 16.05 -18.49
N LEU A 51 47.73 15.63 -19.58
CA LEU A 51 46.93 14.41 -19.80
C LEU A 51 47.82 13.21 -20.23
N PRO A 52 47.27 11.99 -20.50
CA PRO A 52 47.83 10.68 -20.12
C PRO A 52 48.64 10.01 -21.25
N PRO A 53 49.00 8.72 -21.09
CA PRO A 53 48.73 7.82 -22.22
C PRO A 53 48.27 6.40 -21.86
N ALA A 54 47.56 5.84 -22.84
CA ALA A 54 47.20 4.42 -22.98
C ALA A 54 48.40 3.56 -23.42
N ALA A 55 48.35 2.25 -23.16
CA ALA A 55 49.17 1.26 -23.85
C ALA A 55 48.40 -0.04 -24.10
N LEU A 56 48.41 -0.45 -25.37
CA LEU A 56 47.89 -1.69 -25.94
C LEU A 56 48.93 -2.82 -25.78
N ALA A 57 48.48 -4.08 -25.71
CA ALA A 57 49.28 -5.23 -26.17
C ALA A 57 48.40 -6.43 -26.57
N GLU A 58 48.59 -6.86 -27.81
CA GLU A 58 48.08 -8.07 -28.49
C GLU A 58 48.82 -9.35 -28.05
N THR A 59 48.18 -10.53 -28.12
CA THR A 59 48.62 -11.75 -28.89
C THR A 59 47.83 -13.03 -28.51
N GLY A 60 47.66 -13.93 -29.49
CA GLY A 60 46.64 -15.00 -29.61
C GLY A 60 46.78 -16.36 -28.87
N PRO A 61 46.01 -17.41 -29.28
CA PRO A 61 45.54 -18.56 -28.46
C PRO A 61 46.15 -19.93 -28.88
N PRO A 62 45.59 -21.15 -28.57
CA PRO A 62 44.71 -21.65 -27.49
C PRO A 62 45.24 -22.96 -26.80
N LEU A 63 44.66 -23.40 -25.67
CA LEU A 63 44.54 -24.83 -25.33
C LEU A 63 43.37 -25.10 -24.38
N GLY A 64 42.60 -26.14 -24.67
CA GLY A 64 41.27 -26.40 -24.11
C GLY A 64 41.21 -26.86 -22.67
N THR A 65 40.05 -26.73 -22.04
CA THR A 65 39.66 -27.47 -20.84
C THR A 65 38.14 -27.57 -20.75
N LEU A 66 37.68 -28.73 -20.26
CA LEU A 66 36.31 -29.22 -20.19
C LEU A 66 35.31 -28.24 -19.53
N GLY A 67 34.10 -28.16 -20.11
CA GLY A 67 32.97 -27.43 -19.52
C GLY A 67 32.24 -28.24 -18.43
N PRO A 68 31.64 -27.58 -17.42
CA PRO A 68 30.81 -28.22 -16.39
C PRO A 68 29.35 -28.45 -16.89
N PRO A 69 28.57 -29.32 -16.21
CA PRO A 69 27.36 -29.90 -16.77
C PRO A 69 26.19 -28.92 -16.81
N ALA A 70 25.28 -29.21 -17.74
CA ALA A 70 24.07 -28.45 -18.05
C ALA A 70 23.29 -28.02 -16.80
N ALA A 71 23.21 -26.71 -16.59
CA ALA A 71 22.18 -26.10 -15.77
C ALA A 71 20.81 -26.39 -16.41
N CYS A 72 19.87 -26.85 -15.59
CA CYS A 72 18.47 -26.95 -15.96
C CYS A 72 17.97 -25.57 -16.44
N PRO A 73 17.16 -25.46 -17.50
CA PRO A 73 16.64 -24.16 -17.90
C PRO A 73 15.62 -23.70 -16.85
N LEU A 74 16.02 -22.73 -16.03
CA LEU A 74 15.06 -21.86 -15.34
C LEU A 74 14.22 -21.20 -16.43
N ALA A 75 12.94 -21.58 -16.50
CA ALA A 75 12.00 -20.92 -17.40
C ALA A 75 11.94 -19.42 -17.06
N PRO A 76 11.85 -18.50 -18.06
CA PRO A 76 11.85 -17.07 -17.78
C PRO A 76 10.58 -16.66 -17.03
N MET A 77 10.76 -16.14 -15.81
CA MET A 77 9.73 -15.52 -14.96
C MET A 77 9.06 -14.27 -15.56
N GLU A 78 9.39 -13.89 -16.79
CA GLU A 78 8.80 -12.73 -17.48
C GLU A 78 7.30 -12.90 -17.84
N HIS A 79 6.73 -14.10 -17.69
CA HIS A 79 5.39 -14.44 -18.18
C HIS A 79 4.25 -14.39 -17.14
N VAL A 80 4.53 -14.14 -15.85
CA VAL A 80 3.48 -14.11 -14.82
C VAL A 80 2.65 -12.82 -14.87
N ILE A 81 3.32 -11.70 -15.09
CA ILE A 81 2.70 -10.36 -15.09
C ILE A 81 1.85 -10.10 -16.33
N PRO A 82 2.28 -10.48 -17.56
CA PRO A 82 1.43 -10.38 -18.74
C PRO A 82 0.12 -11.17 -18.56
N ASN A 83 0.18 -12.40 -18.02
CA ASN A 83 -0.99 -13.28 -17.93
C ASN A 83 -2.08 -12.77 -16.97
N LEU A 84 -1.71 -12.05 -15.90
CA LEU A 84 -2.68 -11.43 -14.99
C LEU A 84 -3.40 -10.21 -15.60
N LEU A 85 -2.76 -9.53 -16.56
CA LEU A 85 -3.36 -8.45 -17.35
C LEU A 85 -4.16 -8.97 -18.56
N ILE A 86 -3.88 -10.20 -19.02
CA ILE A 86 -4.54 -10.83 -20.18
C ILE A 86 -5.95 -11.32 -19.84
N SER A 87 -6.30 -11.54 -18.56
CA SER A 87 -7.65 -11.92 -18.14
C SER A 87 -8.27 -10.88 -17.18
N PRO A 88 -8.93 -9.83 -17.70
CA PRO A 88 -9.51 -8.74 -16.89
C PRO A 88 -10.60 -9.22 -15.90
N HIS A 89 -11.02 -10.48 -15.96
CA HIS A 89 -12.01 -11.07 -15.05
C HIS A 89 -11.44 -11.48 -13.68
N MET A 90 -10.12 -11.51 -13.50
CA MET A 90 -9.50 -12.02 -12.27
C MET A 90 -9.19 -10.92 -11.24
N LEU A 91 -9.27 -9.64 -11.60
CA LEU A 91 -8.97 -8.53 -10.70
C LEU A 91 -10.14 -7.54 -10.64
N PRO A 92 -10.50 -7.06 -9.44
CA PRO A 92 -11.55 -6.06 -9.28
C PRO A 92 -11.00 -4.66 -9.61
N LEU A 93 -10.80 -4.39 -10.90
CA LEU A 93 -10.14 -3.18 -11.41
C LEU A 93 -10.90 -1.88 -11.09
N THR A 94 -12.20 -1.98 -10.81
CA THR A 94 -13.05 -0.84 -10.45
C THR A 94 -13.22 -0.68 -8.95
N ASP A 95 -12.75 -1.63 -8.14
CA ASP A 95 -13.04 -1.63 -6.71
C ASP A 95 -12.16 -0.65 -5.95
N LEU A 96 -12.81 0.28 -5.25
CA LEU A 96 -12.19 1.23 -4.36
C LEU A 96 -12.70 0.99 -2.93
N GLU A 97 -11.80 0.60 -2.04
CA GLU A 97 -12.09 0.58 -0.61
C GLU A 97 -11.87 1.98 -0.03
N ILE A 98 -12.87 2.52 0.64
CA ILE A 98 -12.93 3.89 1.14
C ILE A 98 -13.14 3.85 2.65
N LYS A 99 -12.20 4.43 3.38
CA LYS A 99 -12.19 4.47 4.84
C LYS A 99 -12.27 5.91 5.34
N PHE A 100 -13.38 6.23 6.01
CA PHE A 100 -13.63 7.52 6.63
C PHE A 100 -13.18 7.51 8.09
N GLN A 101 -12.47 8.57 8.51
CA GLN A 101 -12.03 8.73 9.89
C GLN A 101 -12.27 10.16 10.38
N TYR A 102 -12.73 10.28 11.63
CA TYR A 102 -12.83 11.55 12.33
C TYR A 102 -11.86 11.58 13.51
N ARG A 103 -10.82 12.42 13.42
CA ARG A 103 -9.77 12.54 14.44
C ARG A 103 -9.15 11.19 14.80
N GLY A 104 -8.74 10.45 13.77
CA GLY A 104 -8.12 9.12 13.87
C GLY A 104 -9.07 7.98 14.23
N ARG A 105 -10.36 8.24 14.48
CA ARG A 105 -11.35 7.19 14.73
C ARG A 105 -12.03 6.81 13.43
N GLN A 106 -11.94 5.53 13.06
CA GLN A 106 -12.70 4.99 11.94
C GLN A 106 -14.20 5.08 12.21
N VAL A 107 -14.93 5.72 11.30
CA VAL A 107 -16.38 5.89 11.39
C VAL A 107 -17.13 5.07 10.34
N CYS A 108 -16.50 4.81 9.19
CA CYS A 108 -17.08 4.00 8.13
C CYS A 108 -15.97 3.42 7.25
N VAL A 109 -16.17 2.20 6.76
CA VAL A 109 -15.39 1.58 5.69
C VAL A 109 -16.38 0.91 4.74
N LEU A 110 -16.18 1.11 3.45
CA LEU A 110 -17.00 0.52 2.40
C LEU A 110 -16.15 0.27 1.16
N THR A 111 -16.60 -0.63 0.30
CA THR A 111 -16.01 -0.87 -1.01
C THR A 111 -17.06 -0.56 -2.06
N ILE A 112 -16.68 0.23 -3.06
CA ILE A 112 -17.51 0.50 -4.23
C ILE A 112 -16.89 -0.18 -5.45
N SER A 113 -17.71 -0.50 -6.44
CA SER A 113 -17.28 -1.16 -7.69
C SER A 113 -17.75 -0.43 -8.95
N ASN A 114 -18.24 0.80 -8.80
CA ASN A 114 -18.80 1.56 -9.92
C ASN A 114 -17.68 1.93 -10.92
N PRO A 115 -17.81 1.57 -12.22
CA PRO A 115 -16.77 1.80 -13.23
C PRO A 115 -16.53 3.27 -13.56
N HIS A 116 -17.46 4.17 -13.20
CA HIS A 116 -17.27 5.62 -13.33
C HIS A 116 -16.58 6.23 -12.11
N GLY A 117 -16.46 5.47 -11.01
CA GLY A 117 -15.96 5.93 -9.72
C GLY A 117 -17.08 6.47 -8.82
N CYS A 118 -16.76 7.45 -7.99
CA CYS A 118 -17.69 7.97 -6.97
C CYS A 118 -17.55 9.45 -6.69
N ARG A 119 -18.49 9.96 -5.90
CA ARG A 119 -18.46 11.29 -5.31
C ARG A 119 -18.57 11.20 -3.80
N LEU A 120 -17.56 11.71 -3.10
CA LEU A 120 -17.54 11.84 -1.65
C LEU A 120 -18.17 13.17 -1.24
N PHE A 121 -19.30 13.17 -0.54
CA PHE A 121 -20.04 14.41 -0.23
C PHE A 121 -20.83 14.35 1.07
N HIS A 122 -21.32 15.51 1.52
CA HIS A 122 -22.30 15.59 2.59
C HIS A 122 -23.32 16.67 2.25
N SER A 123 -24.56 16.29 1.93
CA SER A 123 -25.66 17.23 1.62
C SER A 123 -27.02 16.56 1.78
N SER A 124 -28.02 17.22 2.34
CA SER A 124 -29.41 16.72 2.27
C SER A 124 -30.01 16.77 0.85
N LEU A 125 -29.31 17.40 -0.10
CA LEU A 125 -29.74 17.51 -1.48
C LEU A 125 -29.33 16.27 -2.29
N GLU A 126 -30.28 15.75 -3.06
CA GLU A 126 -30.03 14.73 -4.07
C GLU A 126 -29.72 15.41 -5.42
N PRO A 127 -28.67 15.01 -6.13
CA PRO A 127 -28.31 15.64 -7.39
C PRO A 127 -29.33 15.30 -8.49
N THR A 128 -29.83 16.32 -9.19
CA THR A 128 -30.71 16.15 -10.36
C THR A 128 -29.93 16.32 -11.68
N GLN A 129 -30.52 15.89 -12.80
CA GLN A 129 -29.88 15.96 -14.12
C GLN A 129 -29.52 17.40 -14.54
N GLU A 130 -30.31 18.38 -14.10
CA GLU A 130 -30.10 19.81 -14.36
C GLU A 130 -28.93 20.38 -13.55
N GLN A 131 -28.51 19.70 -12.49
CA GLN A 131 -27.50 20.16 -11.53
C GLN A 131 -26.16 19.43 -11.67
N VAL A 132 -25.94 18.74 -12.79
CA VAL A 132 -24.69 17.99 -13.07
C VAL A 132 -23.46 18.91 -13.04
N GLU A 133 -23.59 20.19 -13.43
CA GLU A 133 -22.49 21.16 -13.33
C GLU A 133 -22.11 21.47 -11.88
N LEU A 134 -23.07 21.39 -10.95
CA LEU A 134 -22.85 21.66 -9.53
C LEU A 134 -22.32 20.43 -8.79
N PHE A 135 -22.94 19.28 -9.00
CA PHE A 135 -22.69 18.07 -8.22
C PHE A 135 -21.90 16.99 -8.98
N GLY A 136 -21.63 17.18 -10.26
CA GLY A 136 -21.03 16.17 -11.12
C GLY A 136 -22.03 15.16 -11.71
N PRO A 137 -21.54 14.20 -12.50
CA PRO A 137 -22.38 13.21 -13.18
C PRO A 137 -23.17 12.32 -12.22
N LEU A 138 -24.44 12.04 -12.57
CA LEU A 138 -25.29 11.12 -11.81
C LEU A 138 -24.87 9.64 -11.92
N THR A 139 -24.00 9.32 -12.87
CA THR A 139 -23.48 7.96 -13.08
C THR A 139 -22.49 7.53 -11.99
N LEU A 140 -21.97 8.48 -11.19
CA LEU A 140 -21.05 8.23 -10.10
C LEU A 140 -21.78 7.62 -8.90
N GLU A 141 -21.09 6.73 -8.18
CA GLU A 141 -21.55 6.24 -6.88
C GLU A 141 -21.60 7.40 -5.88
N GLN A 142 -22.75 7.61 -5.24
CA GLN A 142 -22.96 8.72 -4.31
C GLN A 142 -22.57 8.29 -2.90
N VAL A 143 -21.33 8.57 -2.50
CA VAL A 143 -20.77 8.14 -1.20
C VAL A 143 -20.85 9.27 -0.18
N ARG A 144 -21.77 9.13 0.77
CA ARG A 144 -22.00 10.15 1.80
C ARG A 144 -21.02 10.02 2.97
N PHE A 145 -20.47 11.15 3.43
CA PHE A 145 -19.77 11.21 4.71
C PHE A 145 -20.74 10.89 5.87
N PRO A 146 -20.33 10.08 6.86
CA PRO A 146 -21.13 9.82 8.06
C PRO A 146 -21.53 11.10 8.81
N ALA A 147 -22.68 11.06 9.49
CA ALA A 147 -23.09 12.17 10.37
C ALA A 147 -22.16 12.29 11.59
N THR A 148 -22.17 13.46 12.23
CA THR A 148 -21.29 13.75 13.39
C THR A 148 -21.88 13.32 14.73
N ASP A 149 -23.10 12.78 14.75
CA ASP A 149 -23.85 12.45 15.97
C ASP A 149 -23.08 11.52 16.91
N ALA A 150 -22.33 10.57 16.33
CA ALA A 150 -21.53 9.60 17.08
C ALA A 150 -20.23 10.17 17.68
N ILE A 151 -19.85 11.41 17.37
CA ILE A 151 -18.66 12.06 17.93
C ILE A 151 -18.99 12.52 19.35
N PRO A 152 -18.34 12.02 20.42
CA PRO A 152 -18.72 12.37 21.79
C PRO A 152 -18.26 13.77 22.21
N ASN A 153 -17.11 14.23 21.70
CA ASN A 153 -16.56 15.54 22.05
C ASN A 153 -17.31 16.66 21.30
N GLU A 154 -18.03 17.52 22.01
CA GLU A 154 -18.87 18.57 21.42
C GLU A 154 -18.08 19.55 20.56
N LYS A 155 -16.89 19.98 21.01
CA LYS A 155 -16.03 20.89 20.25
C LYS A 155 -15.56 20.25 18.94
N GLN A 156 -15.15 18.98 18.98
CA GLN A 156 -14.81 18.23 17.76
C GLN A 156 -16.03 18.11 16.85
N ARG A 157 -17.19 17.70 17.40
CA ARG A 157 -18.43 17.53 16.65
C ARG A 157 -18.79 18.81 15.89
N PHE A 158 -18.73 19.96 16.57
CA PHE A 158 -18.98 21.27 15.98
C PHE A 158 -18.06 21.56 14.79
N TYR A 159 -16.73 21.44 14.95
CA TYR A 159 -15.81 21.73 13.84
C TYR A 159 -15.92 20.72 12.69
N THR A 160 -16.14 19.44 13.00
CA THR A 160 -16.39 18.42 11.96
C THR A 160 -17.67 18.75 11.19
N HIS A 161 -18.76 19.14 11.87
CA HIS A 161 -20.01 19.53 11.22
C HIS A 161 -19.81 20.72 10.28
N GLN A 162 -19.13 21.78 10.74
CA GLN A 162 -18.84 22.96 9.91
C GLN A 162 -18.07 22.62 8.62
N LEU A 163 -17.22 21.60 8.63
CA LEU A 163 -16.53 21.13 7.42
C LEU A 163 -17.44 20.31 6.51
N LEU A 164 -18.35 19.50 7.08
CA LEU A 164 -19.35 18.75 6.33
C LEU A 164 -20.37 19.68 5.66
N ASP A 165 -20.73 20.81 6.27
CA ASP A 165 -21.65 21.82 5.72
C ASP A 165 -21.14 22.50 4.44
N VAL A 166 -19.86 22.35 4.11
CA VAL A 166 -19.25 22.92 2.90
C VAL A 166 -18.79 21.83 1.92
N LEU A 167 -19.33 20.62 2.08
CA LEU A 167 -19.04 19.42 1.27
C LEU A 167 -20.20 19.00 0.37
N ASP A 168 -21.20 19.86 0.11
CA ASP A 168 -22.38 19.49 -0.69
C ASP A 168 -22.03 19.01 -2.10
N ARG A 169 -21.18 19.77 -2.79
CA ARG A 169 -20.69 19.45 -4.14
C ARG A 169 -19.72 18.26 -4.11
N GLY A 170 -19.00 18.09 -3.02
CA GLY A 170 -18.13 16.95 -2.77
C GLY A 170 -16.80 16.92 -3.53
N LEU A 171 -16.14 15.76 -3.45
CA LEU A 171 -14.92 15.38 -4.18
C LEU A 171 -15.26 14.19 -5.07
N ILE A 172 -15.04 14.32 -6.38
CA ILE A 172 -15.20 13.22 -7.32
C ILE A 172 -13.89 12.43 -7.36
N LEU A 173 -14.02 11.10 -7.32
CA LEU A 173 -12.98 10.14 -7.66
C LEU A 173 -13.43 9.43 -8.93
N GLU A 174 -12.80 9.76 -10.06
CA GLU A 174 -13.15 9.23 -11.37
C GLU A 174 -12.16 8.14 -11.78
N LEU A 175 -12.67 7.04 -12.29
CA LEU A 175 -11.88 6.01 -12.96
C LEU A 175 -11.82 6.33 -14.46
N GLN A 176 -10.61 6.49 -14.99
CA GLN A 176 -10.37 6.64 -16.42
C GLN A 176 -9.40 5.56 -16.87
N GLY A 177 -9.91 4.53 -17.54
CA GLY A 177 -9.14 3.31 -17.79
C GLY A 177 -8.83 2.61 -16.46
N GLN A 178 -7.54 2.48 -16.14
CA GLN A 178 -7.06 1.88 -14.88
C GLN A 178 -6.39 2.91 -13.95
N ASP A 179 -6.59 4.20 -14.26
CA ASP A 179 -6.07 5.32 -13.49
C ASP A 179 -7.19 5.95 -12.66
N ILE A 180 -6.82 6.54 -11.52
CA ILE A 180 -7.76 7.23 -10.62
C ILE A 180 -7.44 8.72 -10.63
N TYR A 181 -8.48 9.54 -10.79
CA TYR A 181 -8.38 10.99 -10.78
C TYR A 181 -9.30 11.61 -9.73
N ALA A 182 -8.88 12.72 -9.13
CA ALA A 182 -9.74 13.58 -8.32
C ALA A 182 -10.22 14.79 -9.11
N ILE A 183 -11.46 15.20 -8.86
CA ILE A 183 -12.00 16.52 -9.24
C ILE A 183 -12.72 17.10 -8.03
N ARG A 184 -12.16 18.17 -7.46
CA ARG A 184 -12.72 18.82 -6.27
C ARG A 184 -13.79 19.84 -6.66
N LEU A 185 -15.03 19.63 -6.23
CA LEU A 185 -16.13 20.57 -6.46
C LEU A 185 -16.54 21.35 -5.20
N CYS A 186 -16.31 20.78 -4.02
CA CYS A 186 -16.65 21.37 -2.73
C CYS A 186 -15.91 22.68 -2.41
N GLN A 187 -16.52 23.49 -1.55
CA GLN A 187 -15.87 24.69 -1.01
C GLN A 187 -14.76 24.31 -0.01
N CYS A 188 -14.95 23.22 0.75
CA CYS A 188 -13.91 22.64 1.60
C CYS A 188 -12.60 22.43 0.83
N LYS A 189 -11.46 22.91 1.35
CA LYS A 189 -10.15 22.60 0.77
C LYS A 189 -9.83 21.12 1.05
N VAL A 190 -9.34 20.43 0.03
CA VAL A 190 -8.93 19.03 0.14
C VAL A 190 -7.44 18.95 -0.14
N PHE A 191 -6.71 18.36 0.80
CA PHE A 191 -5.29 18.09 0.68
C PHE A 191 -5.06 16.60 0.55
N TRP A 192 -3.97 16.18 -0.10
CA TRP A 192 -3.77 14.76 -0.37
C TRP A 192 -2.31 14.33 -0.44
N THR A 193 -2.10 13.04 -0.22
CA THR A 193 -0.86 12.32 -0.52
C THR A 193 -1.21 11.01 -1.20
N GLY A 194 -0.38 10.57 -2.13
CA GLY A 194 -0.60 9.32 -2.83
C GLY A 194 0.45 9.07 -3.91
N PRO A 195 0.28 8.00 -4.69
CA PRO A 195 1.31 7.50 -5.61
C PRO A 195 1.71 8.49 -6.71
N CYS A 196 0.77 9.31 -7.20
CA CYS A 196 1.05 10.35 -8.20
C CYS A 196 1.27 11.76 -7.62
N ALA A 197 1.38 11.89 -6.29
CA ALA A 197 1.59 13.20 -5.66
C ALA A 197 3.01 13.70 -5.90
N THR A 198 3.16 15.00 -6.21
CA THR A 198 4.46 15.65 -6.28
C THR A 198 4.96 15.99 -4.87
N HIS A 199 6.19 15.62 -4.54
CA HIS A 199 6.79 15.95 -3.25
C HIS A 199 7.25 17.41 -3.23
N CYS A 200 6.40 18.30 -2.71
CA CYS A 200 6.66 19.75 -2.73
C CYS A 200 7.14 20.33 -1.39
N GLY A 201 7.52 19.51 -0.40
CA GLY A 201 8.03 19.98 0.90
C GLY A 201 7.01 20.74 1.77
N GLY A 202 5.73 20.73 1.41
CA GLY A 202 4.65 21.41 2.12
C GLY A 202 3.27 20.83 1.80
N PRO A 203 2.18 21.50 2.21
CA PRO A 203 0.82 21.04 1.96
C PRO A 203 0.53 20.90 0.47
N ASN A 204 -0.22 19.85 0.10
CA ASN A 204 -0.54 19.49 -1.27
C ASN A 204 -2.05 19.58 -1.52
N PRO A 205 -2.60 20.77 -1.83
CA PRO A 205 -4.02 20.97 -2.08
C PRO A 205 -4.44 20.47 -3.47
N ILE A 206 -5.67 19.97 -3.58
CA ILE A 206 -6.34 19.72 -4.85
C ILE A 206 -6.99 21.04 -5.31
N GLU A 207 -6.55 21.52 -6.47
CA GLU A 207 -7.14 22.67 -7.15
C GLU A 207 -8.62 22.39 -7.46
N ARG A 208 -9.49 23.38 -7.21
CA ARG A 208 -10.93 23.24 -7.43
C ARG A 208 -11.20 23.15 -8.93
N GLU A 209 -12.11 22.26 -9.32
CA GLU A 209 -12.57 22.06 -10.71
C GLU A 209 -11.46 21.66 -11.69
N LYS A 210 -10.27 21.30 -11.19
CA LYS A 210 -9.16 20.77 -11.98
C LYS A 210 -9.01 19.28 -11.74
N LYS A 211 -8.79 18.54 -12.81
CA LYS A 211 -8.54 17.10 -12.76
C LYS A 211 -7.11 16.83 -12.28
N THR A 212 -6.97 16.03 -11.22
CA THR A 212 -5.67 15.66 -10.62
C THR A 212 -5.50 14.15 -10.65
N LYS A 213 -4.42 13.65 -11.25
CA LYS A 213 -4.12 12.20 -11.28
C LYS A 213 -3.63 11.77 -9.90
N LEU A 214 -4.25 10.74 -9.33
CA LEU A 214 -3.98 10.25 -7.98
C LEU A 214 -3.16 8.96 -7.99
N PHE A 215 -3.51 8.05 -8.91
CA PHE A 215 -2.95 6.71 -9.03
C PHE A 215 -2.90 6.29 -10.49
N SER A 216 -1.91 5.45 -10.82
CA SER A 216 -1.81 4.80 -12.11
C SER A 216 -1.50 3.32 -11.94
N LEU A 217 -2.35 2.44 -12.47
CA LEU A 217 -2.09 1.01 -12.37
C LEU A 217 -0.83 0.61 -13.13
N GLU A 218 -0.62 1.18 -14.32
CA GLU A 218 0.60 0.95 -15.11
C GLU A 218 1.85 1.35 -14.32
N GLY A 219 1.85 2.56 -13.74
CA GLY A 219 2.96 3.04 -12.91
C GLY A 219 3.20 2.16 -11.68
N PHE A 220 2.13 1.69 -11.03
CA PHE A 220 2.19 0.76 -9.92
C PHE A 220 2.81 -0.59 -10.32
N LEU A 221 2.36 -1.18 -11.44
CA LEU A 221 2.87 -2.45 -11.96
C LEU A 221 4.36 -2.36 -12.31
N ASN A 222 4.79 -1.27 -12.94
CA ASN A 222 6.21 -1.02 -13.20
C ASN A 222 7.03 -0.97 -11.90
N GLY A 223 6.53 -0.27 -10.87
CA GLY A 223 7.15 -0.28 -9.54
C GLY A 223 7.18 -1.66 -8.90
N LEU A 224 6.13 -2.46 -9.09
CA LEU A 224 6.02 -3.81 -8.54
C LEU A 224 7.04 -4.76 -9.17
N ILE A 225 7.27 -4.63 -10.49
CA ILE A 225 8.30 -5.37 -11.22
C ILE A 225 9.69 -5.06 -10.66
N LEU A 226 9.99 -3.78 -10.46
CA LEU A 226 11.29 -3.36 -9.92
C LEU A 226 11.50 -3.90 -8.50
N PHE A 227 10.45 -3.87 -7.68
CA PHE A 227 10.46 -4.43 -6.33
C PHE A 227 10.70 -5.95 -6.35
N GLN A 228 9.98 -6.69 -7.19
CA GLN A 228 10.14 -8.14 -7.31
C GLN A 228 11.55 -8.53 -7.79
N LYS A 229 12.15 -7.74 -8.69
CA LYS A 229 13.53 -7.93 -9.16
C LYS A 229 14.59 -7.53 -8.13
N GLY A 230 14.20 -7.08 -6.93
CA GLY A 230 15.10 -6.60 -5.90
C GLY A 230 15.81 -5.28 -6.24
N GLN A 231 15.34 -4.56 -7.25
CA GLN A 231 15.92 -3.27 -7.67
C GLN A 231 15.44 -2.12 -6.80
N THR A 232 14.29 -2.28 -6.13
CA THR A 232 13.84 -1.41 -5.05
C THR A 232 13.64 -2.23 -3.78
N THR A 233 13.92 -1.63 -2.62
CA THR A 233 13.77 -2.28 -1.31
C THR A 233 12.37 -2.11 -0.71
N THR A 234 11.56 -1.23 -1.28
CA THR A 234 10.22 -0.91 -0.80
C THR A 234 9.20 -1.18 -1.91
N PRO A 235 8.01 -1.70 -1.55
CA PRO A 235 6.95 -1.94 -2.52
C PRO A 235 6.37 -0.61 -3.03
N PRO A 236 5.83 -0.59 -4.26
CA PRO A 236 5.18 0.60 -4.79
C PRO A 236 3.94 0.99 -3.94
N PRO A 237 3.75 2.28 -3.62
CA PRO A 237 2.58 2.72 -2.89
C PRO A 237 1.33 2.67 -3.78
N PHE A 238 0.18 2.37 -3.18
CA PHE A 238 -1.12 2.40 -3.85
C PHE A 238 -2.20 3.13 -3.04
N GLU A 239 -1.96 3.38 -1.74
CA GLU A 239 -2.91 4.07 -0.89
C GLU A 239 -2.95 5.57 -1.19
N ILE A 240 -4.16 6.11 -1.31
CA ILE A 240 -4.42 7.54 -1.49
C ILE A 240 -5.03 8.05 -0.20
N PHE A 241 -4.48 9.14 0.35
CA PHE A 241 -4.96 9.75 1.57
C PHE A 241 -5.42 11.18 1.30
N PHE A 242 -6.59 11.52 1.82
CA PHE A 242 -7.18 12.85 1.76
C PHE A 242 -7.39 13.42 3.17
N CYS A 243 -7.16 14.73 3.29
CA CYS A 243 -7.44 15.53 4.47
C CYS A 243 -8.37 16.68 4.07
N PHE A 244 -9.52 16.77 4.72
CA PHE A 244 -10.56 17.75 4.39
C PHE A 244 -10.53 18.90 5.39
N GLY A 245 -10.40 20.13 4.91
CA GLY A 245 -10.48 21.35 5.72
C GLY A 245 -9.21 21.72 6.49
N GLU A 246 -8.20 20.86 6.50
CA GLU A 246 -6.93 21.08 7.18
C GLU A 246 -5.75 20.75 6.26
N GLU A 247 -4.68 21.52 6.37
CA GLU A 247 -3.46 21.33 5.56
C GLU A 247 -2.88 19.93 5.73
N TRP A 248 -2.39 19.36 4.62
CA TRP A 248 -1.69 18.08 4.61
C TRP A 248 -0.77 17.99 3.38
N PRO A 249 0.43 17.39 3.49
CA PRO A 249 1.14 17.07 4.73
C PRO A 249 1.45 18.31 5.58
N ASP A 250 1.44 18.16 6.90
CA ASP A 250 1.92 19.17 7.84
C ASP A 250 2.66 18.50 9.01
N GLN A 251 3.05 19.27 10.03
CA GLN A 251 3.75 18.73 11.21
C GLN A 251 2.83 17.94 12.15
N LYS A 252 1.51 17.92 11.93
CA LYS A 252 0.57 17.25 12.82
C LYS A 252 0.35 15.82 12.34
N PRO A 253 0.30 14.84 13.26
CA PRO A 253 -0.03 13.47 12.90
C PRO A 253 -1.47 13.37 12.36
N LYS A 254 -1.70 12.43 11.43
CA LYS A 254 -3.01 12.23 10.77
C LYS A 254 -4.15 11.98 11.74
N GLU A 255 -3.86 11.39 12.91
CA GLU A 255 -4.84 11.10 13.97
C GLU A 255 -5.41 12.37 14.62
N LYS A 256 -4.76 13.53 14.44
CA LYS A 256 -5.26 14.82 14.92
C LYS A 256 -6.17 15.54 13.92
N LYS A 257 -6.24 15.08 12.67
CA LYS A 257 -7.06 15.69 11.61
C LYS A 257 -8.53 15.37 11.80
N LEU A 258 -9.40 16.38 11.69
CA LEU A 258 -10.83 16.30 11.91
C LEU A 258 -11.51 15.33 10.94
N ILE A 259 -11.15 15.37 9.66
CA ILE A 259 -11.75 14.53 8.61
C ILE A 259 -10.65 14.03 7.68
N THR A 260 -10.46 12.71 7.68
CA THR A 260 -9.56 12.06 6.72
C THR A 260 -10.27 10.92 6.01
N VAL A 261 -9.88 10.71 4.76
CA VAL A 261 -10.36 9.60 3.94
C VAL A 261 -9.17 8.89 3.34
N GLN A 262 -9.12 7.58 3.51
CA GLN A 262 -8.16 6.72 2.83
C GLN A 262 -8.89 5.96 1.73
N VAL A 263 -8.28 5.90 0.55
CA VAL A 263 -8.79 5.18 -0.61
C VAL A 263 -7.74 4.19 -1.06
N VAL A 264 -8.15 2.94 -1.24
CA VAL A 264 -7.29 1.82 -1.65
C VAL A 264 -7.86 1.20 -2.93
N PRO A 265 -7.13 1.26 -4.06
CA PRO A 265 -7.47 0.48 -5.25
C PRO A 265 -7.28 -1.01 -4.93
N VAL A 266 -8.38 -1.77 -4.88
CA VAL A 266 -8.36 -3.16 -4.40
C VAL A 266 -7.47 -4.03 -5.29
N ALA A 267 -7.50 -3.82 -6.61
CA ALA A 267 -6.63 -4.52 -7.56
C ALA A 267 -5.13 -4.33 -7.23
N ALA A 268 -4.70 -3.13 -6.84
CA ALA A 268 -3.30 -2.87 -6.51
C ALA A 268 -2.85 -3.61 -5.24
N ARG A 269 -3.72 -3.63 -4.20
CA ARG A 269 -3.48 -4.42 -2.98
C ARG A 269 -3.32 -5.91 -3.29
N LEU A 270 -4.26 -6.47 -4.05
CA LEU A 270 -4.22 -7.89 -4.43
C LEU A 270 -2.98 -8.23 -5.25
N LEU A 271 -2.61 -7.38 -6.20
CA LEU A 271 -1.38 -7.55 -6.98
C LEU A 271 -0.14 -7.55 -6.08
N LEU A 272 -0.01 -6.63 -5.11
CA LEU A 272 1.12 -6.66 -4.19
C LEU A 272 1.16 -7.93 -3.35
N GLU A 273 0.01 -8.38 -2.84
CA GLU A 273 -0.12 -9.62 -2.04
C GLU A 273 0.26 -10.86 -2.85
N MET A 274 -0.19 -10.97 -4.11
CA MET A 274 0.14 -12.08 -4.99
C MET A 274 1.65 -12.16 -5.27
N PHE A 275 2.28 -11.03 -5.58
CA PHE A 275 3.70 -10.96 -5.91
C PHE A 275 4.60 -11.12 -4.67
N SER A 276 4.11 -10.71 -3.50
CA SER A 276 4.77 -10.97 -2.22
C SER A 276 4.62 -12.43 -1.78
N GLY A 277 3.49 -13.07 -2.12
CA GLY A 277 3.26 -14.51 -1.92
C GLY A 277 4.13 -15.40 -2.82
N GLU A 278 4.51 -14.95 -4.01
CA GLU A 278 5.47 -15.66 -4.85
C GLU A 278 6.91 -15.66 -4.31
N LEU A 279 7.26 -14.72 -3.42
CA LEU A 279 8.52 -14.81 -2.67
C LEU A 279 8.46 -15.91 -1.59
N SER A 280 7.27 -16.43 -1.25
CA SER A 280 7.06 -17.36 -0.14
C SER A 280 7.20 -18.85 -0.49
N TRP A 281 7.20 -19.25 -1.77
CA TRP A 281 7.40 -20.68 -2.11
C TRP A 281 8.87 -21.10 -2.14
N SER A 282 9.79 -20.14 -2.07
CA SER A 282 11.16 -20.42 -1.63
C SER A 282 11.19 -20.41 -0.10
N ALA A 283 10.80 -21.53 0.51
CA ALA A 283 10.88 -21.77 1.97
C ALA A 283 12.28 -21.54 2.56
N ASP A 284 13.29 -21.35 1.72
CA ASP A 284 14.67 -20.98 2.07
C ASP A 284 14.86 -19.48 2.42
N SER A 285 13.83 -18.64 2.27
CA SER A 285 13.99 -17.17 2.31
C SER A 285 13.67 -16.50 3.65
N ILE A 286 13.31 -17.26 4.68
CA ILE A 286 13.12 -16.72 6.04
C ILE A 286 14.41 -17.01 6.82
N PRO A 287 15.31 -16.03 7.00
CA PRO A 287 16.48 -16.21 7.86
C PRO A 287 16.01 -16.32 9.31
N LEU A 288 15.75 -17.55 9.75
CA LEU A 288 15.41 -17.83 11.14
C LEU A 288 16.62 -17.48 12.00
N GLN A 289 16.49 -16.45 12.82
CA GLN A 289 17.49 -16.07 13.80
C GLN A 289 17.34 -16.93 15.05
N ILE A 290 17.84 -18.18 14.96
CA ILE A 290 17.84 -19.12 16.07
C ILE A 290 19.25 -19.15 16.66
N SER A 291 19.35 -18.92 17.98
CA SER A 291 20.61 -19.00 18.69
C SER A 291 21.16 -20.43 18.71
N HIS A 292 22.46 -20.57 18.93
CA HIS A 292 23.05 -21.89 19.17
C HIS A 292 22.45 -22.47 20.48
N PRO A 293 22.07 -23.76 20.50
CA PRO A 293 21.42 -24.35 21.66
C PRO A 293 22.39 -24.45 22.84
N ASP A 294 21.94 -24.05 24.01
CA ASP A 294 22.67 -24.24 25.26
C ASP A 294 22.38 -25.63 25.88
N LEU A 295 22.93 -25.90 27.07
CA LEU A 295 22.71 -27.18 27.75
C LEU A 295 21.24 -27.40 28.14
N LYS A 296 20.50 -26.34 28.46
CA LYS A 296 19.08 -26.42 28.81
C LYS A 296 18.25 -26.74 27.57
N ASP A 297 18.57 -26.13 26.44
CA ASP A 297 17.92 -26.43 25.16
C ASP A 297 18.12 -27.90 24.75
N LYS A 298 19.33 -28.42 24.94
CA LYS A 298 19.62 -29.86 24.72
C LYS A 298 18.83 -30.77 25.64
N MET A 299 18.70 -30.40 26.93
CA MET A 299 17.88 -31.16 27.86
C MET A 299 16.40 -31.14 27.47
N VAL A 300 15.88 -29.99 27.03
CA VAL A 300 14.52 -29.87 26.52
C VAL A 300 14.31 -30.78 25.31
N GLU A 301 15.29 -30.87 24.41
CA GLU A 301 15.19 -31.75 23.25
C GLU A 301 15.16 -33.23 23.66
N GLN A 302 15.97 -33.65 24.64
CA GLN A 302 15.90 -35.00 25.21
C GLN A 302 14.56 -35.30 25.87
N PHE A 303 13.94 -34.32 26.55
CA PHE A 303 12.60 -34.48 27.11
C PHE A 303 11.52 -34.61 26.03
N LYS A 304 11.63 -33.85 24.93
CA LYS A 304 10.71 -33.99 23.79
C LYS A 304 10.81 -35.39 23.17
N GLU A 305 12.02 -35.90 22.95
CA GLU A 305 12.26 -37.25 22.44
C GLU A 305 11.63 -38.30 23.36
N LEU A 306 11.89 -38.21 24.67
CA LEU A 306 11.33 -39.16 25.64
C LEU A 306 9.80 -39.09 25.68
N HIS A 307 9.23 -37.89 25.60
CA HIS A 307 7.78 -37.69 25.56
C HIS A 307 7.17 -38.29 24.30
N GLN A 308 7.81 -38.15 23.15
CA GLN A 308 7.36 -38.72 21.89
C GLN A 308 7.40 -40.26 21.91
N LEU A 309 8.46 -40.85 22.47
CA LEU A 309 8.57 -42.31 22.67
C LEU A 309 7.49 -42.85 23.61
N TRP A 310 7.23 -42.13 24.71
CA TRP A 310 6.19 -42.48 25.66
C TRP A 310 4.79 -42.43 25.04
N GLN A 311 4.48 -41.37 24.27
CA GLN A 311 3.22 -41.26 23.54
C GLN A 311 3.04 -42.39 22.51
N ASN A 312 4.12 -42.78 21.80
CA ASN A 312 4.06 -43.86 20.82
C ASN A 312 3.80 -45.23 21.47
N GLN A 313 4.35 -45.49 22.66
CA GLN A 313 4.10 -46.75 23.39
C GLN A 313 2.65 -46.88 23.86
N GLN A 314 1.99 -45.78 24.22
CA GLN A 314 0.59 -45.79 24.64
C GLN A 314 -0.39 -45.97 23.49
N ARG A 315 0.06 -45.83 22.23
CA ARG A 315 -0.75 -46.04 21.03
C ARG A 315 -0.73 -47.48 20.51
N LEU A 316 0.02 -48.40 21.14
CA LEU A 316 -0.02 -49.82 20.79
C LEU A 316 -1.36 -50.45 21.23
N PRO A 317 -2.12 -51.12 20.34
CA PRO A 317 -3.32 -51.86 20.72
C PRO A 317 -2.96 -53.04 21.65
N PRO A 318 -3.86 -53.49 22.55
CA PRO A 318 -3.58 -54.64 23.39
C PRO A 318 -3.35 -55.90 22.54
N ALA A 319 -2.28 -56.63 22.86
CA ALA A 319 -1.86 -57.84 22.17
C ALA A 319 -2.99 -58.89 22.09
N GLN A 320 -3.21 -59.44 20.89
CA GLN A 320 -4.10 -60.59 20.69
C GLN A 320 -3.51 -61.84 21.37
N PRO A 321 -4.33 -62.70 21.99
CA PRO A 321 -3.84 -63.89 22.69
C PRO A 321 -3.36 -64.98 21.72
N GLU A 322 -2.31 -65.68 22.14
CA GLU A 322 -1.54 -66.69 21.38
C GLU A 322 -2.37 -67.87 20.81
N PRO A 323 -1.93 -68.49 19.70
CA PRO A 323 -2.60 -69.64 19.10
C PRO A 323 -2.26 -70.95 19.83
N GLY A 324 -3.27 -71.76 20.13
CA GLY A 324 -3.14 -73.10 20.73
C GLY A 324 -2.50 -74.15 19.80
N PRO A 325 -2.08 -75.31 20.34
CA PRO A 325 -1.16 -76.22 19.68
C PRO A 325 -1.80 -77.00 18.52
N ALA A 326 -0.95 -77.28 17.54
CA ALA A 326 -1.25 -77.85 16.24
C ALA A 326 -1.89 -79.26 16.27
N ALA A 327 -2.81 -79.49 15.33
CA ALA A 327 -3.08 -80.80 14.77
C ALA A 327 -3.15 -80.69 13.24
N GLY A 328 -2.18 -81.31 12.54
CA GLY A 328 -2.20 -81.48 11.10
C GLY A 328 -3.07 -82.68 10.67
N PRO A 329 -2.92 -83.18 9.43
CA PRO A 329 -3.61 -82.60 8.27
C PRO A 329 -4.30 -83.68 7.41
N TRP A 330 -5.62 -83.59 7.21
CA TRP A 330 -6.37 -84.30 6.17
C TRP A 330 -7.62 -83.45 5.87
N VAL A 331 -8.18 -83.26 4.69
CA VAL A 331 -7.95 -83.71 3.32
C VAL A 331 -8.86 -82.82 2.44
N LEU A 332 -8.35 -82.56 1.23
CA LEU A 332 -8.97 -82.14 -0.05
C LEU A 332 -10.40 -81.54 -0.14
N PRO A 333 -10.59 -80.56 -1.06
CA PRO A 333 -11.87 -79.91 -1.37
C PRO A 333 -12.65 -80.74 -2.41
N PRO A 334 -13.97 -80.54 -2.63
CA PRO A 334 -14.41 -79.46 -3.54
C PRO A 334 -15.86 -78.97 -3.29
N GLY A 335 -16.34 -78.03 -4.12
CA GLY A 335 -17.76 -78.03 -4.51
C GLY A 335 -18.55 -76.75 -4.24
N SER A 336 -18.33 -75.78 -5.13
CA SER A 336 -19.30 -74.90 -5.77
C SER A 336 -20.80 -74.95 -5.40
N LEU A 337 -21.31 -73.76 -5.00
CA LEU A 337 -22.56 -73.07 -5.45
C LEU A 337 -23.94 -73.75 -5.22
N PRO A 338 -25.07 -73.04 -5.38
CA PRO A 338 -25.44 -71.70 -4.87
C PRO A 338 -26.87 -71.67 -4.29
N GLN A 339 -27.19 -70.64 -3.48
CA GLN A 339 -28.23 -69.64 -3.81
C GLN A 339 -28.11 -68.43 -2.87
#